data_AF-A0A2V2UCV5-F1
#
_entry.id   AF-A0A2V2UCV5-F1
#
_cell.length_a   1.000
_cell.length_b   1.000
_cell.length_c   1.000
_cell.angle_alpha   90.00
_cell.angle_beta   90.00
_cell.angle_gamma   90.00
#
_symmetry.space_group_name_H-M   'P 1'
#
loop_
_entity.id
_entity.type
_entity.pdbx_description
1 polymer ?
#
loop_
_entity_poly.entity_id
_entity_poly.type
_entity_poly.pdbx_seq_one_letter_code
_entity_poly.pdbx_strand_id
1 'polypeptide(L)'
;MQKLIICSSCKSNKVITDHESGELICSDCGLVISDNIQESRVDDCACFTTDARCDKSRKTGLSNSLARHDMGLSTIIGRPNRDASGHILDAAMRSRIMRLRRWDHRIKASTFNVGNLRDAFNQLDTSKDKLGLSDTIVEKTAY
;
A
#
# COMPACT_ATOMS: atom_id res chain seq x y z
N MET A 1 -22.30 -2.24 -0.75
CA MET A 1 -23.51 -3.02 -1.11
C MET A 1 -23.04 -4.40 -1.53
N GLN A 2 -23.43 -5.46 -0.82
CA GLN A 2 -23.04 -6.84 -1.17
C GLN A 2 -23.79 -7.26 -2.44
N LYS A 3 -23.05 -7.69 -3.46
CA LYS A 3 -23.63 -8.20 -4.71
C LYS A 3 -24.18 -9.59 -4.44
N LEU A 4 -25.49 -9.78 -4.60
CA LEU A 4 -26.11 -11.11 -4.54
C LEU A 4 -25.72 -11.89 -5.81
N ILE A 5 -25.06 -13.02 -5.63
CA ILE A 5 -24.69 -13.94 -6.71
C ILE A 5 -25.82 -14.95 -6.87
N ILE A 6 -26.43 -14.99 -8.06
CA ILE A 6 -27.57 -15.84 -8.37
C ILE A 6 -27.12 -16.86 -9.41
N CYS A 7 -27.42 -18.14 -9.18
CA CYS A 7 -27.11 -19.19 -10.13
C CYS A 7 -27.98 -19.08 -11.41
N SER A 8 -27.37 -19.15 -12.59
CA SER A 8 -28.08 -19.08 -13.88
C SER A 8 -29.01 -20.27 -14.12
N SER A 9 -28.63 -21.47 -13.68
CA SER A 9 -29.41 -22.70 -13.91
C SER A 9 -30.61 -22.86 -12.99
N CYS A 10 -30.44 -22.72 -11.66
CA CYS A 10 -31.50 -22.99 -10.69
C CYS A 10 -32.10 -21.73 -10.05
N LYS A 11 -31.60 -20.54 -10.39
CA LYS A 11 -32.02 -19.23 -9.83
C LYS A 11 -31.94 -19.15 -8.30
N SER A 12 -31.18 -20.04 -7.67
CA SER A 12 -30.98 -20.01 -6.24
C SER A 12 -29.83 -19.09 -5.85
N ASN A 13 -29.87 -18.62 -4.61
CA ASN A 13 -28.86 -17.72 -4.03
C ASN A 13 -27.93 -18.45 -3.06
N LYS A 14 -27.99 -19.79 -3.01
CA LYS A 14 -27.20 -20.59 -2.08
C LYS A 14 -25.91 -21.04 -2.76
N VAL A 15 -24.85 -20.28 -2.53
CA VAL A 15 -23.51 -20.50 -3.09
C VAL A 15 -22.57 -20.96 -1.98
N ILE A 16 -21.75 -21.97 -2.27
CA ILE A 16 -20.65 -22.48 -1.44
C ILE A 16 -19.34 -22.08 -2.13
N THR A 17 -18.34 -21.70 -1.34
CA THR A 17 -17.00 -21.40 -1.85
C THR A 17 -16.08 -22.57 -1.52
N ASP A 18 -15.50 -23.19 -2.55
CA ASP A 18 -14.43 -24.16 -2.38
C ASP A 18 -13.08 -23.42 -2.34
N HIS A 19 -12.44 -23.41 -1.18
CA HIS A 19 -11.17 -22.73 -0.96
C HIS A 19 -9.98 -23.48 -1.55
N GLU A 20 -10.07 -24.80 -1.76
CA GLU A 20 -8.95 -25.58 -2.32
C GLU A 20 -8.83 -25.37 -3.83
N SER A 21 -9.97 -25.28 -4.53
CA SER A 21 -10.02 -25.06 -5.98
C SER A 21 -10.19 -23.58 -6.37
N GLY A 22 -10.61 -22.73 -5.41
CA GLY A 22 -10.91 -21.32 -5.67
C GLY A 22 -12.17 -21.12 -6.49
N GLU A 23 -13.21 -21.94 -6.25
CA GLU A 23 -14.42 -22.00 -7.06
C GLU A 23 -15.67 -21.58 -6.27
N LEU A 24 -16.61 -20.89 -6.95
CA LEU A 24 -17.95 -20.59 -6.40
C LEU A 24 -18.94 -21.58 -6.97
N ILE A 25 -19.44 -22.49 -6.13
CA ILE A 25 -20.31 -23.58 -6.54
C ILE A 25 -21.72 -23.35 -6.00
N CYS A 26 -22.73 -23.51 -6.85
CA CYS A 26 -24.12 -23.51 -6.41
C CYS A 26 -24.44 -24.79 -5.63
N SER A 27 -24.91 -24.64 -4.39
CA SER A 27 -25.26 -25.79 -3.54
C SER A 27 -26.45 -26.62 -4.07
N ASP A 28 -27.41 -25.98 -4.76
CA ASP A 28 -28.63 -26.67 -5.20
C ASP A 28 -28.47 -27.45 -6.52
N CYS A 29 -27.55 -27.06 -7.40
CA CYS A 29 -27.39 -27.69 -8.72
C CYS A 29 -25.95 -28.05 -9.10
N GLY A 30 -24.97 -27.77 -8.24
CA GLY A 30 -23.55 -28.10 -8.47
C GLY A 30 -22.87 -27.29 -9.58
N LEU A 31 -23.53 -26.26 -10.11
CA LEU A 31 -22.95 -25.42 -11.16
C LEU A 31 -21.86 -24.54 -10.58
N VAL A 32 -20.68 -24.53 -11.22
CA VAL A 32 -19.64 -23.56 -10.91
C VAL A 32 -19.98 -22.21 -11.56
N ILE A 33 -20.20 -21.20 -10.72
CA ILE A 33 -20.63 -19.85 -11.11
C ILE A 33 -19.43 -18.98 -11.46
N SER A 34 -18.30 -19.20 -10.79
CA SER A 34 -17.03 -18.51 -11.03
C SER A 34 -15.88 -19.40 -10.64
N ASP A 35 -14.93 -19.53 -11.55
CA ASP A 35 -13.65 -20.21 -11.33
C ASP A 35 -12.59 -19.15 -11.04
N ASN A 36 -11.55 -19.50 -10.28
CA ASN A 36 -10.45 -18.59 -9.94
C ASN A 36 -10.91 -17.35 -9.14
N ILE A 37 -11.64 -17.60 -8.05
CA ILE A 37 -11.77 -16.59 -7.01
C ILE A 37 -10.38 -16.44 -6.41
N GLN A 38 -9.71 -15.37 -6.77
CA GLN A 38 -8.64 -14.87 -5.92
C GLN A 38 -9.30 -14.48 -4.60
N GLU A 39 -9.09 -15.28 -3.57
CA GLU A 39 -9.49 -14.89 -2.24
C GLU A 39 -8.70 -13.61 -1.93
N SER A 40 -9.35 -12.45 -2.02
CA SER A 40 -8.74 -11.15 -1.69
C SER A 40 -8.36 -11.05 -0.21
N ARG A 41 -8.52 -12.15 0.54
CA ARG A 41 -8.03 -12.34 1.87
C ARG A 41 -6.61 -12.88 1.78
N VAL A 42 -5.68 -11.93 1.85
CA VAL A 42 -4.44 -12.03 2.64
C VAL A 42 -3.15 -12.45 1.90
N ASP A 43 -3.15 -13.17 0.78
CA ASP A 43 -1.88 -13.71 0.25
C ASP A 43 -1.27 -13.03 -0.98
N ASP A 44 -2.04 -12.33 -1.83
CA ASP A 44 -1.47 -11.64 -3.00
C ASP A 44 -0.94 -10.23 -2.70
N CYS A 45 -1.16 -9.74 -1.48
CA CYS A 45 -0.70 -8.43 -1.04
C CYS A 45 -0.47 -8.44 0.47
N ALA A 46 0.81 -8.41 0.92
CA ALA A 46 1.27 -7.63 2.08
C ALA A 46 2.41 -8.29 2.87
N CYS A 47 3.64 -8.21 2.38
CA CYS A 47 4.76 -8.06 3.31
C CYS A 47 4.99 -6.61 3.69
N PHE A 48 3.92 -5.95 4.15
CA PHE A 48 4.00 -4.60 4.71
C PHE A 48 4.46 -4.61 6.17
N THR A 49 4.48 -5.78 6.84
CA THR A 49 5.05 -5.92 8.17
C THR A 49 6.58 -5.81 8.11
N THR A 50 7.15 -5.09 9.08
CA THR A 50 8.60 -4.89 9.23
C THR A 50 9.34 -6.17 9.68
N ASP A 51 8.61 -7.26 9.91
CA ASP A 51 9.20 -8.52 10.31
C ASP A 51 10.21 -9.03 9.29
N ALA A 52 11.42 -9.31 9.80
CA ALA A 52 12.56 -9.82 9.04
C ALA A 52 12.33 -11.20 8.42
N ARG A 53 11.15 -11.81 8.65
CA ARG A 53 10.74 -13.10 8.11
C ARG A 53 10.17 -13.04 6.71
N CYS A 54 9.84 -11.86 6.21
CA CYS A 54 9.40 -11.76 4.82
C CYS A 54 10.55 -11.46 3.87
N ASP A 55 10.66 -12.30 2.84
CA ASP A 55 11.52 -12.09 1.67
C ASP A 55 11.40 -10.65 1.17
N LYS A 56 12.52 -9.92 1.22
CA LYS A 56 12.62 -8.54 0.74
C LYS A 56 12.25 -8.41 -0.74
N SER A 57 12.33 -9.49 -1.52
CA SER A 57 11.93 -9.58 -2.92
C SER A 57 10.41 -9.55 -3.13
N ARG A 58 9.60 -9.84 -2.10
CA ARG A 58 8.13 -9.83 -2.18
C ARG A 58 7.49 -8.52 -1.72
N LYS A 59 8.28 -7.55 -1.24
CA LYS A 59 7.77 -6.25 -0.81
C LYS A 59 7.61 -5.31 -2.00
N THR A 60 6.38 -5.19 -2.52
CA THR A 60 6.02 -4.24 -3.60
C THR A 60 6.06 -2.76 -3.15
N GLY A 61 6.26 -2.49 -1.86
CA GLY A 61 6.45 -1.13 -1.36
C GLY A 61 6.15 -0.99 0.14
N LEU A 62 6.06 0.27 0.58
CA LEU A 62 5.51 0.63 1.89
C LEU A 62 3.98 0.62 1.82
N SER A 63 3.33 0.44 2.97
CA SER A 63 1.87 0.62 3.07
C SER A 63 1.51 2.08 2.77
N ASN A 64 0.44 2.28 2.00
CA ASN A 64 -0.15 3.60 1.84
C ASN A 64 -0.86 4.02 3.13
N SER A 65 -0.91 5.33 3.38
CA SER A 65 -1.53 5.93 4.57
C SER A 65 -2.22 7.22 4.13
N LEU A 66 -3.51 7.35 4.43
CA LEU A 66 -4.31 8.52 4.03
C LEU A 66 -3.86 9.77 4.76
N ALA A 67 -3.30 9.61 5.97
CA ALA A 67 -2.71 10.69 6.76
C ALA A 67 -1.38 11.25 6.18
N ARG A 68 -0.96 10.81 4.99
CA ARG A 68 0.18 11.39 4.25
C ARG A 68 -0.34 12.19 3.07
N HIS A 69 0.28 13.35 2.84
CA HIS A 69 -0.09 14.29 1.76
C HIS A 69 -0.14 13.67 0.35
N ASP A 70 0.61 12.60 0.10
CA ASP A 70 0.73 11.88 -1.15
C ASP A 70 0.34 10.39 -1.00
N MET A 71 -0.37 10.06 0.08
CA MET A 71 -0.72 8.72 0.49
C MET A 71 0.49 7.77 0.69
N GLY A 72 1.71 8.30 0.82
CA GLY A 72 2.92 7.49 0.90
C GLY A 72 3.47 7.01 -0.44
N LEU A 73 3.05 7.60 -1.56
CA LEU A 73 3.51 7.22 -2.90
C LEU A 73 4.88 7.81 -3.28
N SER A 74 5.37 8.84 -2.58
CA SER A 74 6.71 9.38 -2.85
C SER A 74 7.82 8.48 -2.35
N THR A 75 8.88 8.41 -3.15
CA THR A 75 10.13 7.72 -2.80
C THR A 75 11.19 8.72 -2.36
N ILE A 76 12.18 8.29 -1.57
CA ILE A 76 13.27 9.17 -1.11
C ILE A 76 14.60 8.59 -1.62
N ILE A 77 15.39 9.42 -2.31
CA ILE A 77 16.77 9.03 -2.66
C ILE A 77 17.60 9.02 -1.37
N GLY A 78 17.99 7.82 -0.94
CA GLY A 78 18.74 7.61 0.30
C GLY A 78 20.03 8.43 0.37
N ARG A 79 20.46 8.72 1.60
CA ARG A 79 21.76 9.38 1.88
C ARG A 79 23.01 8.55 1.63
N PRO A 80 23.04 7.19 1.79
CA PRO A 80 24.28 6.46 1.61
C PRO A 80 24.74 6.57 0.15
N ASN A 81 26.04 6.80 -0.04
CA ASN A 81 26.66 6.83 -1.36
C ASN A 81 27.14 5.42 -1.74
N ARG A 82 26.20 4.47 -1.70
CA ARG A 82 26.43 3.08 -2.06
C ARG A 82 25.39 2.62 -3.08
N ASP A 83 25.77 1.69 -3.94
CA ASP A 83 24.85 1.05 -4.87
C ASP A 83 23.99 -0.03 -4.18
N ALA A 84 23.10 -0.68 -4.94
CA ALA A 84 22.24 -1.76 -4.44
C ALA A 84 23.03 -2.99 -3.94
N SER A 85 24.24 -3.20 -4.46
CA SER A 85 25.15 -4.28 -4.05
C SER A 85 26.03 -3.90 -2.85
N GLY A 86 25.95 -2.65 -2.38
CA GLY A 86 26.72 -2.13 -1.25
C GLY A 86 28.08 -1.51 -1.60
N HIS A 87 28.46 -1.43 -2.89
CA HIS A 87 29.71 -0.81 -3.32
C HIS A 87 29.64 0.69 -3.18
N ILE A 88 30.78 1.29 -2.81
CA ILE A 88 30.92 2.72 -2.67
C ILE A 88 30.92 3.36 -4.06
N LEU A 89 30.11 4.39 -4.25
CA LEU A 89 30.04 5.12 -5.51
C LEU A 89 31.34 5.89 -5.79
N ASP A 90 31.73 5.93 -7.06
CA ASP A 90 32.82 6.79 -7.54
C ASP A 90 32.46 8.29 -7.46
N ALA A 91 33.47 9.17 -7.43
CA ALA A 91 33.32 10.62 -7.29
C ALA A 91 32.43 11.24 -8.37
N ALA A 92 32.54 10.79 -9.62
CA ALA A 92 31.68 11.25 -10.71
C ALA A 92 30.21 10.88 -10.47
N MET A 93 29.96 9.65 -10.02
CA MET A 93 28.61 9.14 -9.75
C MET A 93 28.00 9.81 -8.50
N ARG A 94 28.80 10.02 -7.44
CA ARG A 94 28.37 10.77 -6.25
C ARG A 94 27.88 12.17 -6.62
N SER A 95 28.61 12.87 -7.49
CA SER A 95 28.24 14.21 -7.94
C SER A 95 26.90 14.22 -8.68
N ARG A 96 26.65 13.21 -9.53
CA ARG A 96 25.36 13.02 -10.23
C ARG A 96 24.22 12.75 -9.24
N ILE A 97 24.41 11.84 -8.29
CA ILE A 97 23.39 11.51 -7.29
C ILE A 97 23.10 12.69 -6.36
N MET A 98 24.12 13.47 -5.98
CA MET A 98 23.91 14.70 -5.20
C MET A 98 23.08 15.73 -5.97
N ARG A 99 23.30 15.86 -7.29
CA ARG A 99 22.45 16.68 -8.15
C ARG A 99 21.02 16.15 -8.19
N LEU A 100 20.82 14.83 -8.34
CA LEU A 100 19.48 14.22 -8.31
C LEU A 100 18.75 14.46 -6.98
N ARG A 101 19.41 14.27 -5.83
CA ARG A 101 18.85 14.57 -4.51
C ARG A 101 18.38 16.03 -4.40
N ARG A 102 19.16 16.97 -4.94
CA ARG A 102 18.80 18.39 -4.94
C ARG A 102 17.57 18.68 -5.80
N TRP A 103 17.46 18.05 -6.97
CA TRP A 103 16.29 18.17 -7.83
C TRP A 103 15.04 17.54 -7.21
N ASP A 104 15.16 16.34 -6.65
CA ASP A 104 14.09 15.64 -5.94
C ASP A 104 13.51 16.50 -4.81
N HIS A 105 14.37 17.09 -3.97
CA HIS A 105 13.93 18.00 -2.91
C HIS A 105 13.18 19.24 -3.45
N ARG A 106 13.67 19.84 -4.53
CA ARG A 106 13.06 21.04 -5.12
C ARG A 106 11.69 20.76 -5.69
N ILE A 107 11.53 19.66 -6.43
CA ILE A 107 10.26 19.30 -7.05
C ILE A 107 9.21 19.04 -5.96
N LYS A 108 9.56 18.29 -4.91
CA LYS A 108 8.67 18.03 -3.77
C LYS A 108 8.26 19.28 -2.99
N ALA A 109 9.10 20.30 -2.95
CA ALA A 109 8.80 21.57 -2.28
C ALA A 109 7.94 22.54 -3.13
N SER A 110 7.90 22.34 -4.46
CA SER A 110 7.34 23.34 -5.40
C SER A 110 5.82 23.27 -5.59
N THR A 111 5.16 22.24 -5.07
CA THR A 111 3.73 22.03 -5.30
C THR A 111 2.92 22.74 -4.20
N PHE A 112 2.33 23.90 -4.51
CA PHE A 112 1.60 24.75 -3.54
C PHE A 112 0.51 24.02 -2.73
N ASN A 113 -0.29 23.15 -3.36
CA ASN A 113 -1.33 22.38 -2.66
C ASN A 113 -0.76 21.30 -1.72
N VAL A 114 0.46 20.81 -2.01
CA VAL A 114 1.12 19.77 -1.20
C VAL A 114 1.72 20.37 0.07
N GLY A 115 2.20 21.62 0.03
CA GLY A 115 2.74 22.31 1.20
C GLY A 115 1.72 22.42 2.33
N ASN A 116 0.53 22.94 2.01
CA ASN A 116 -0.54 23.13 3.00
C ASN A 116 -0.99 21.80 3.64
N LEU A 117 -1.14 20.74 2.83
CA LEU A 117 -1.57 19.43 3.32
C LEU A 117 -0.48 18.76 4.19
N ARG A 118 0.79 18.91 3.80
CA ARG A 118 1.92 18.42 4.58
C ARG A 118 2.00 19.10 5.95
N ASP A 119 1.81 20.42 5.99
CA ASP A 119 1.83 21.16 7.25
C ASP A 119 0.62 20.83 8.12
N ALA A 120 -0.56 20.66 7.53
CA ALA A 120 -1.76 20.22 8.24
C ALA A 120 -1.58 18.84 8.88
N PHE A 121 -1.04 17.86 8.13
CA PHE A 121 -0.78 16.54 8.68
C PHE A 121 0.31 16.55 9.76
N ASN A 122 1.35 17.38 9.64
CA ASN A 122 2.33 17.56 10.73
C ASN A 122 1.69 18.08 12.02
N GLN A 123 0.72 19.01 11.91
CA GLN A 123 -0.03 19.52 13.07
C GLN A 123 -0.96 18.47 13.65
N LEU A 124 -1.57 17.64 12.79
CA LEU A 124 -2.41 16.53 13.20
C LEU A 124 -1.60 15.48 13.98
N ASP A 125 -0.42 15.10 13.49
CA ASP A 125 0.52 14.21 14.20
C ASP A 125 0.93 14.79 15.56
N THR A 126 1.26 16.08 15.59
CA THR A 126 1.58 16.77 16.85
C THR A 126 0.41 16.73 17.84
N SER A 127 -0.83 16.85 17.35
CA SER A 127 -2.04 16.81 18.17
C SER A 127 -2.32 15.40 18.68
N LYS A 128 -2.14 14.40 17.82
CA LYS A 128 -2.22 12.98 18.17
C LYS A 128 -1.25 12.62 19.29
N ASP A 129 0.02 13.03 19.19
CA ASP A 129 1.04 12.77 20.21
C ASP A 129 0.70 13.42 21.55
N LYS A 130 0.21 14.67 21.53
CA LYS A 130 -0.21 15.39 22.74
C LYS A 130 -1.41 14.75 23.43
N LEU A 131 -2.33 14.17 22.65
CA LEU A 131 -3.56 13.56 23.15
C LEU A 131 -3.42 12.05 23.40
N GLY A 132 -2.29 11.44 23.03
CA GLY A 132 -2.07 10.00 23.16
C GLY A 132 -3.00 9.15 22.30
N LEU A 133 -3.38 9.64 21.11
CA LEU A 133 -4.33 8.96 20.22
C LEU A 133 -3.66 7.87 19.36
N SER A 134 -4.44 6.88 18.93
CA SER A 134 -3.98 5.82 18.03
C SER A 134 -3.97 6.24 16.56
N ASP A 135 -3.11 5.61 15.76
CA ASP A 135 -2.98 5.82 14.31
C ASP A 135 -4.31 5.61 13.56
N THR A 136 -5.16 4.71 14.05
CA THR A 136 -6.48 4.43 13.47
C THR A 136 -7.40 5.66 13.46
N ILE A 137 -7.29 6.52 14.47
CA ILE A 137 -8.10 7.75 14.56
C ILE A 137 -7.58 8.76 13.55
N VAL A 138 -6.26 8.88 13.44
CA VAL A 138 -5.58 9.77 12.48
C VAL A 138 -5.94 9.41 11.04
N GLU A 139 -5.86 8.14 10.68
CA GLU A 139 -6.26 7.66 9.36
C GLU A 139 -7.74 7.93 9.06
N LYS A 140 -8.62 7.75 10.07
CA LYS A 140 -10.04 8.04 9.92
C LYS A 140 -10.34 9.53 9.75
N THR A 141 -9.55 10.41 10.38
CA THR A 141 -9.68 11.86 10.23
C THR A 141 -9.14 12.39 8.91
N ALA A 142 -8.24 11.63 8.27
CA ALA A 142 -7.66 12.00 6.98
C ALA A 142 -8.54 11.62 5.77
N TYR A 143 -9.65 10.90 6.00
CA TYR A 143 -10.65 10.53 5.00
C TYR A 143 -11.64 11.67 4.74
#